data_AF-A0A971SW00-F1
#
_entry.id   AF-A0A971SW00-F1
#
_cell.length_a   1.000
_cell.length_b   1.000
_cell.length_c   1.000
_cell.angle_alpha   90.00
_cell.angle_beta   90.00
_cell.angle_gamma   90.00
#
_symmetry.space_group_name_H-M   'P 1'
#
loop_
_entity.id
_entity.type
_entity.pdbx_description
1 polymer ?
#
loop_
_entity_poly.entity_id
_entity_poly.type
_entity_poly.pdbx_seq_one_letter_code
_entity_poly.pdbx_strand_id
1 'polypeptide(L)'
;MINSEHIFHCSDSHSSTKANNMSKFPAWFNRAYKRWNRSQPGEEDFLAFCDLLGYSPSKVLAWLHGESVPEGPEVLSIAGVFGIDVYTVLSLPKPDPELLKIFDLFSHLHGEDRSRVALAILDAERHLQEYDISTSSSAAKEILKNVFKKYGLDK
;
A
#
# COMPACT_ATOMS: atom_id res chain seq x y z
N MET A 1 -43.92 -26.48 18.58
CA MET A 1 -43.03 -25.63 19.40
C MET A 1 -41.62 -25.83 18.88
N ILE A 2 -41.01 -24.74 18.42
CA ILE A 2 -39.75 -24.68 17.68
C ILE A 2 -38.61 -24.57 18.69
N ASN A 3 -37.54 -25.35 18.54
CA ASN A 3 -36.22 -24.99 19.05
C ASN A 3 -35.26 -24.97 17.86
N SER A 4 -34.90 -23.76 17.45
CA SER A 4 -33.92 -23.47 16.40
C SER A 4 -32.53 -23.46 17.01
N GLU A 5 -31.67 -24.38 16.58
CA GLU A 5 -30.23 -24.29 16.79
C GLU A 5 -29.64 -23.28 15.79
N HIS A 6 -29.22 -22.12 16.29
CA HIS A 6 -28.40 -21.18 15.54
C HIS A 6 -26.96 -21.71 15.46
N ILE A 7 -26.63 -22.38 14.36
CA ILE A 7 -25.23 -22.67 14.01
C ILE A 7 -24.61 -21.37 13.48
N PHE A 8 -23.68 -20.80 14.25
CA PHE A 8 -22.79 -19.74 13.80
C PHE A 8 -21.86 -20.28 12.70
N HIS A 9 -22.14 -19.92 11.44
CA HIS A 9 -21.16 -20.03 10.36
C HIS A 9 -20.16 -18.87 10.47
N CYS A 10 -19.03 -19.08 11.15
CA CYS A 10 -17.87 -18.21 11.03
C CYS A 10 -17.20 -18.52 9.68
N SER A 11 -17.37 -17.65 8.69
CA SER A 11 -16.95 -17.89 7.31
C SER A 11 -15.45 -17.61 7.09
N ASP A 12 -14.74 -18.60 6.55
CA ASP A 12 -13.35 -18.63 6.04
C ASP A 12 -13.07 -17.66 4.86
N SER A 13 -13.50 -16.40 4.96
CA SER A 13 -13.37 -15.38 3.92
C SER A 13 -11.94 -14.86 3.75
N HIS A 14 -11.13 -14.87 4.82
CA HIS A 14 -9.77 -14.33 4.82
C HIS A 14 -8.76 -15.27 4.15
N SER A 15 -8.93 -16.58 4.30
CA SER A 15 -8.02 -17.59 3.72
C SER A 15 -8.14 -17.68 2.19
N SER A 16 -9.38 -17.65 1.68
CA SER A 16 -9.67 -17.70 0.24
C SER A 16 -9.18 -16.44 -0.50
N THR A 17 -9.34 -15.26 0.11
CA THR A 17 -8.90 -13.98 -0.48
C THR A 17 -7.37 -13.92 -0.60
N LYS A 18 -6.65 -14.37 0.44
CA LYS A 18 -5.18 -14.37 0.42
C LYS A 18 -4.63 -15.31 -0.65
N ALA A 19 -5.17 -16.53 -0.77
CA ALA A 19 -4.77 -17.49 -1.82
C ALA A 19 -5.05 -16.97 -3.25
N ASN A 20 -6.16 -16.25 -3.43
CA ASN A 20 -6.52 -15.62 -4.71
C ASN A 20 -5.57 -14.47 -5.08
N ASN A 21 -5.17 -13.66 -4.11
CA ASN A 21 -4.23 -12.56 -4.32
C ASN A 21 -2.82 -13.07 -4.68
N MET A 22 -2.35 -14.11 -3.98
CA MET A 22 -1.06 -14.76 -4.23
C MET A 22 -0.93 -15.36 -5.64
N SER A 23 -2.04 -15.70 -6.30
CA SER A 23 -2.03 -16.20 -7.68
C SER A 23 -2.23 -15.10 -8.73
N LYS A 24 -3.04 -14.07 -8.44
CA LYS A 24 -3.37 -13.00 -9.40
C LYS A 24 -2.33 -11.91 -9.49
N PHE A 25 -1.78 -11.48 -8.36
CA PHE A 25 -0.85 -10.36 -8.30
C PHE A 25 0.44 -10.63 -9.06
N PRO A 26 1.15 -11.76 -8.88
CA PRO A 26 2.41 -12.00 -9.60
C PRO A 26 2.23 -12.00 -11.11
N ALA A 27 1.13 -12.58 -11.61
CA ALA A 27 0.81 -12.59 -13.03
C ALA A 27 0.55 -11.16 -13.58
N TRP A 28 -0.16 -10.32 -12.84
CA TRP A 28 -0.37 -8.92 -13.20
C TRP A 28 0.93 -8.12 -13.13
N PHE A 29 1.71 -8.29 -12.06
CA PHE A 29 2.95 -7.55 -11.83
C PHE A 29 4.03 -7.90 -12.85
N ASN A 30 4.15 -9.17 -13.25
CA ASN A 30 5.01 -9.58 -14.37
C ASN A 30 4.63 -8.90 -15.69
N ARG A 31 3.33 -8.71 -15.97
CA ARG A 31 2.88 -7.98 -17.16
C ARG A 31 3.19 -6.49 -17.07
N ALA A 32 3.01 -5.89 -15.89
CA ALA A 32 3.35 -4.51 -15.63
C ALA A 32 4.86 -4.26 -15.84
N TYR A 33 5.72 -5.10 -15.24
CA TYR A 33 7.17 -5.06 -15.44
C TYR A 33 7.56 -5.21 -16.91
N LYS A 34 7.02 -6.22 -17.63
CA LYS A 34 7.32 -6.41 -19.06
C LYS A 34 6.89 -5.23 -19.93
N ARG A 35 5.78 -4.57 -19.59
CA ARG A 35 5.30 -3.39 -20.31
C ARG A 35 6.22 -2.21 -20.06
N TRP A 36 6.57 -1.97 -18.80
CA TRP A 36 7.50 -0.92 -18.41
C TRP A 36 8.87 -1.11 -19.08
N ASN A 37 9.46 -2.30 -19.01
CA ASN A 37 10.77 -2.59 -19.59
C ASN A 37 10.79 -2.33 -21.12
N ARG A 38 9.72 -2.74 -21.83
CA ARG A 38 9.59 -2.45 -23.28
C ARG A 38 9.41 -0.97 -23.62
N SER A 39 8.99 -0.14 -22.66
CA SER A 39 8.81 1.30 -22.88
C SER A 39 10.07 2.12 -22.61
N GLN A 40 11.11 1.52 -22.02
CA GLN A 40 12.35 2.23 -21.72
C GLN A 40 13.25 2.38 -22.94
N PRO A 41 13.87 3.56 -23.14
CA PRO A 41 14.82 3.78 -24.21
C PRO A 41 16.18 3.15 -23.86
N GLY A 42 16.37 1.87 -24.18
CA GLY A 42 17.66 1.18 -24.01
C GLY A 42 17.56 -0.10 -23.18
N GLU A 43 18.71 -0.54 -22.64
CA GLU A 43 18.81 -1.69 -21.73
C GLU A 43 18.58 -1.26 -20.27
N GLU A 44 17.44 -0.62 -19.96
CA GLU A 44 17.10 -0.48 -18.53
C GLU A 44 16.94 -1.86 -17.91
N ASP A 45 17.66 -2.10 -16.83
CA ASP A 45 17.73 -3.40 -16.20
C ASP A 45 16.74 -3.53 -15.03
N PHE A 46 16.73 -4.71 -14.43
CA PHE A 46 15.89 -5.00 -13.28
C PHE A 46 16.16 -4.07 -12.08
N LEU A 47 17.35 -3.49 -11.96
CA LEU A 47 17.70 -2.59 -10.86
C LEU A 47 17.03 -1.22 -11.02
N ALA A 48 17.01 -0.67 -12.25
CA ALA A 48 16.26 0.55 -12.55
C ALA A 48 14.77 0.40 -12.20
N PHE A 49 14.20 -0.79 -12.44
CA PHE A 49 12.84 -1.10 -12.03
C PHE A 49 12.65 -1.09 -10.51
N CYS A 50 13.62 -1.65 -9.78
CA CYS A 50 13.61 -1.69 -8.32
C CYS A 50 13.71 -0.27 -7.73
N ASP A 51 14.57 0.58 -8.30
CA ASP A 51 14.75 1.97 -7.89
C ASP A 51 13.49 2.81 -8.15
N LEU A 52 12.83 2.60 -9.29
CA LEU A 52 11.56 3.24 -9.60
C LEU A 52 10.48 2.94 -8.55
N LEU A 53 10.40 1.68 -8.12
CA LEU A 53 9.49 1.26 -7.06
C LEU A 53 9.99 1.61 -5.66
N GLY A 54 11.29 1.92 -5.53
CA GLY A 54 12.03 2.15 -4.29
C GLY A 54 11.98 0.99 -3.30
N TYR A 55 12.17 -0.23 -3.82
CA TYR A 55 12.30 -1.46 -3.01
C TYR A 55 13.53 -2.26 -3.43
N SER A 56 14.05 -3.09 -2.52
CA SER A 56 15.22 -3.92 -2.82
C SER A 56 14.93 -4.96 -3.91
N PRO A 57 15.93 -5.35 -4.72
CA PRO A 57 15.79 -6.41 -5.73
C PRO A 57 15.19 -7.70 -5.19
N SER A 58 15.61 -8.12 -3.98
CA SER A 58 15.07 -9.32 -3.32
C SER A 58 13.56 -9.26 -3.11
N LYS A 59 13.04 -8.09 -2.72
CA LYS A 59 11.62 -7.90 -2.42
C LYS A 59 10.79 -7.86 -3.69
N VAL A 60 11.28 -7.17 -4.72
CA VAL A 60 10.64 -7.12 -6.04
C VAL A 60 10.65 -8.50 -6.71
N LEU A 61 11.72 -9.29 -6.56
CA LEU A 61 11.77 -10.67 -7.04
C LEU A 61 10.74 -11.56 -6.33
N ALA A 62 10.63 -11.46 -5.01
CA ALA A 62 9.63 -12.23 -4.26
C ALA A 62 8.20 -11.94 -4.75
N TRP A 63 7.89 -10.68 -5.08
CA TRP A 63 6.63 -10.29 -5.70
C TRP A 63 6.44 -10.85 -7.12
N LEU A 64 7.48 -10.82 -7.95
CA LEU A 64 7.44 -11.38 -9.31
C LEU A 64 7.27 -12.90 -9.31
N HIS A 65 7.84 -13.60 -8.34
CA HIS A 65 7.75 -15.06 -8.22
C HIS A 65 6.50 -15.52 -7.45
N GLY A 66 5.78 -14.60 -6.80
CA GLY A 66 4.63 -14.95 -5.96
C GLY A 66 5.02 -15.61 -4.64
N GLU A 67 6.25 -15.40 -4.18
CA GLU A 67 6.69 -15.77 -2.83
C GLU A 67 6.05 -14.85 -1.78
N SER A 68 5.73 -13.60 -2.17
CA SER A 68 5.00 -12.64 -1.35
C SER A 68 4.12 -11.73 -2.23
N VAL A 69 3.25 -10.96 -1.58
CA VAL A 69 2.47 -9.87 -2.18
C VAL A 69 2.77 -8.57 -1.45
N PRO A 70 2.61 -7.40 -2.10
CA PRO A 70 2.81 -6.12 -1.45
C PRO A 70 1.71 -5.83 -0.42
N GLU A 71 2.09 -5.21 0.68
CA GLU A 71 1.20 -4.84 1.77
C GLU A 71 1.39 -3.37 2.21
N GLY A 72 0.32 -2.77 2.74
CA GLY A 72 0.37 -1.42 3.32
C GLY A 72 0.96 -0.35 2.37
N PRO A 73 2.05 0.36 2.77
CA PRO A 73 2.70 1.38 1.93
C PRO A 73 3.17 0.87 0.57
N GLU A 74 3.47 -0.42 0.43
CA GLU A 74 3.97 -1.02 -0.82
C GLU A 74 2.93 -0.96 -1.94
N VAL A 75 1.67 -1.17 -1.59
CA VAL A 75 0.57 -1.11 -2.56
C VAL A 75 0.43 0.31 -3.11
N LEU A 76 0.60 1.33 -2.27
CA LEU A 76 0.52 2.73 -2.69
C LEU A 76 1.70 3.10 -3.61
N SER A 77 2.92 2.64 -3.30
CA SER A 77 4.10 2.85 -4.16
C SER A 77 3.89 2.23 -5.55
N ILE A 78 3.40 0.99 -5.61
CA ILE A 78 3.10 0.29 -6.87
C ILE A 78 1.99 1.02 -7.63
N ALA A 79 0.96 1.51 -6.92
CA ALA A 79 -0.12 2.29 -7.53
C ALA A 79 0.36 3.62 -8.10
N GLY A 80 1.35 4.27 -7.47
CA GLY A 80 1.97 5.49 -7.98
C GLY A 80 2.67 5.30 -9.33
N VAL A 81 3.15 4.09 -9.63
CA VAL A 81 3.84 3.78 -10.89
C VAL A 81 2.91 3.17 -11.94
N PHE A 82 2.00 2.30 -11.52
CA PHE A 82 1.19 1.48 -12.43
C PHE A 82 -0.31 1.78 -12.40
N GLY A 83 -0.74 2.73 -11.58
CA GLY A 83 -2.14 3.06 -11.35
C GLY A 83 -2.81 2.17 -10.30
N ILE A 84 -4.01 2.57 -9.91
CA ILE A 84 -4.77 1.98 -8.79
C ILE A 84 -5.33 0.57 -9.07
N ASP A 85 -5.11 0.02 -10.27
CA ASP A 85 -5.55 -1.33 -10.64
C ASP A 85 -4.96 -2.40 -9.71
N VAL A 86 -3.79 -2.16 -9.13
CA VAL A 86 -3.16 -3.05 -8.13
C VAL A 86 -4.09 -3.32 -6.94
N TYR A 87 -4.88 -2.33 -6.50
CA TYR A 87 -5.85 -2.53 -5.42
C TYR A 87 -6.93 -3.53 -5.82
N THR A 88 -7.43 -3.46 -7.06
CA THR A 88 -8.42 -4.41 -7.57
C THR A 88 -7.83 -5.82 -7.68
N VAL A 89 -6.58 -5.93 -8.14
CA VAL A 89 -5.87 -7.21 -8.27
C VAL A 89 -5.65 -7.88 -6.90
N LEU A 90 -5.40 -7.08 -5.87
CA LEU A 90 -5.23 -7.53 -4.48
C LEU A 90 -6.55 -7.59 -3.70
N SER A 91 -7.70 -7.40 -4.36
CA SER A 91 -9.02 -7.38 -3.69
C SER A 91 -9.09 -6.37 -2.52
N LEU A 92 -8.34 -5.28 -2.61
CA LEU A 92 -8.30 -4.19 -1.63
C LEU A 92 -9.32 -3.10 -2.00
N PRO A 93 -9.87 -2.39 -0.99
CA PRO A 93 -10.67 -1.21 -1.27
C PRO A 93 -9.83 -0.17 -2.03
N LYS A 94 -10.47 0.59 -2.92
CA LYS A 94 -9.79 1.68 -3.63
C LYS A 94 -9.17 2.66 -2.62
N PRO A 95 -7.99 3.22 -2.91
CA PRO A 95 -7.37 4.19 -2.02
C PRO A 95 -8.25 5.44 -1.91
N ASP A 96 -8.15 6.10 -0.76
CA ASP A 96 -8.79 7.39 -0.54
C ASP A 96 -8.28 8.41 -1.59
N PRO A 97 -9.15 9.13 -2.32
CA PRO A 97 -8.71 10.18 -3.23
C PRO A 97 -7.81 11.24 -2.57
N GLU A 98 -8.01 11.52 -1.28
CA GLU A 98 -7.15 12.44 -0.52
C GLU A 98 -5.75 11.85 -0.29
N LEU A 99 -5.64 10.54 -0.04
CA LEU A 99 -4.35 9.86 0.03
C LEU A 99 -3.54 10.05 -1.26
N LEU A 100 -4.21 9.93 -2.42
CA LEU A 100 -3.57 10.10 -3.72
C LEU A 100 -3.10 11.55 -3.92
N LYS A 101 -3.91 12.53 -3.53
CA LYS A 101 -3.51 13.95 -3.57
C LYS A 101 -2.28 14.21 -2.70
N ILE A 102 -2.27 13.70 -1.47
CA ILE A 102 -1.13 13.86 -0.56
C ILE A 102 0.10 13.17 -1.17
N PHE A 103 -0.05 11.94 -1.67
CA PHE A 103 1.03 11.20 -2.32
C PHE A 103 1.64 11.99 -3.49
N ASP A 104 0.82 12.66 -4.31
CA ASP A 104 1.28 13.47 -5.44
C ASP A 104 2.07 14.72 -5.05
N LEU A 105 1.80 15.29 -3.86
CA LEU A 105 2.58 16.43 -3.33
C LEU A 105 4.03 16.09 -3.04
N PHE A 106 4.34 14.81 -2.78
CA PHE A 106 5.70 14.33 -2.47
C PHE A 106 6.36 13.62 -3.66
N SER A 107 6.15 14.11 -4.88
CA SER A 107 6.70 13.50 -6.11
C SER A 107 8.23 13.41 -6.17
N HIS A 108 8.94 14.20 -5.38
CA HIS A 108 10.41 14.12 -5.23
C HIS A 108 10.88 13.02 -4.28
N LEU A 109 9.98 12.44 -3.48
CA LEU A 109 10.27 11.25 -2.70
C LEU A 109 10.01 10.02 -3.57
N HIS A 110 10.74 8.93 -3.31
CA HIS A 110 10.56 7.66 -4.01
C HIS A 110 10.32 6.53 -3.02
N GLY A 111 9.77 5.43 -3.53
CA GLY A 111 9.62 4.20 -2.76
C GLY A 111 8.75 4.30 -1.53
N GLU A 112 9.13 3.47 -0.54
CA GLU A 112 8.38 3.29 0.68
C GLU A 112 8.25 4.58 1.51
N ASP A 113 9.25 5.46 1.47
CA ASP A 113 9.24 6.70 2.25
C ASP A 113 8.14 7.65 1.78
N ARG A 114 7.95 7.80 0.46
CA ARG A 114 6.84 8.61 -0.09
C ARG A 114 5.49 8.08 0.40
N SER A 115 5.30 6.76 0.31
CA SER A 115 4.05 6.12 0.73
C SER A 115 3.81 6.22 2.24
N ARG A 116 4.85 6.05 3.06
CA ARG A 116 4.79 6.19 4.51
C ARG A 116 4.44 7.60 4.93
N VAL A 117 5.06 8.62 4.33
CA VAL A 117 4.74 10.03 4.60
C VAL A 117 3.29 10.34 4.24
N ALA A 118 2.84 9.93 3.05
CA ALA A 118 1.47 10.20 2.62
C ALA A 118 0.42 9.54 3.54
N LEU A 119 0.65 8.28 3.91
CA LEU A 119 -0.22 7.55 4.84
C LEU A 119 -0.19 8.18 6.24
N ALA A 120 0.98 8.55 6.75
CA ALA A 120 1.12 9.17 8.06
C ALA A 120 0.39 10.52 8.16
N ILE A 121 0.47 11.34 7.11
CA ILE A 121 -0.24 12.64 7.07
C ILE A 121 -1.74 12.41 7.10
N LEU A 122 -2.27 11.52 6.25
CA LEU A 122 -3.71 11.24 6.21
C LEU A 122 -4.23 10.64 7.52
N ASP A 123 -3.47 9.71 8.12
CA ASP A 123 -3.82 9.08 9.39
C ASP A 123 -3.84 10.11 10.53
N ALA A 124 -2.83 11.00 10.58
CA ALA A 124 -2.80 12.08 11.56
C ALA A 124 -3.97 13.06 11.38
N GLU A 125 -4.27 13.46 10.15
CA GLU A 125 -5.39 14.36 9.86
C GLU A 125 -6.72 13.77 10.32
N ARG A 126 -6.98 12.50 10.01
CA ARG A 126 -8.18 11.79 10.47
C ARG A 126 -8.27 11.75 11.99
N HIS A 127 -7.17 11.43 12.69
CA HIS A 127 -7.15 11.44 14.15
C HIS A 127 -7.44 12.83 14.74
N LEU A 128 -6.87 13.89 14.17
CA LEU A 128 -7.11 15.25 14.66
C LEU A 128 -8.57 15.69 14.43
N GLN A 129 -9.15 15.34 13.28
CA GLN A 129 -10.54 15.65 12.95
C GLN A 129 -11.53 14.84 13.80
N GLU A 130 -11.30 13.54 13.99
CA GLU A 130 -12.19 12.65 14.76
C GLU A 130 -12.34 13.12 16.22
N TYR A 131 -11.28 13.65 16.81
CA TYR A 131 -11.26 14.11 18.19
C TYR A 131 -11.40 15.63 18.36
N ASP A 132 -11.66 16.38 17.29
CA ASP A 132 -11.75 17.85 17.27
C ASP A 132 -10.54 18.54 17.97
N ILE A 133 -9.33 18.00 17.71
CA ILE A 133 -8.11 18.45 18.38
C ILE A 133 -7.50 19.60 17.58
N SER A 134 -7.36 20.75 18.25
CA SER A 134 -6.61 21.88 17.70
C SER A 134 -5.17 21.49 17.36
N THR A 135 -4.74 21.81 16.14
CA THR A 135 -3.40 21.49 15.60
C THR A 135 -2.26 22.12 16.39
N SER A 136 -2.51 23.20 17.15
CA SER A 136 -1.51 23.87 17.98
C SER A 136 -1.38 23.29 19.40
N SER A 137 -2.18 22.28 19.75
CA SER A 137 -2.20 21.69 21.09
C SER A 137 -1.02 20.72 21.34
N SER A 138 -0.71 20.47 22.61
CA SER A 138 0.23 19.40 23.01
C SER A 138 -0.30 18.01 22.63
N ALA A 139 -1.62 17.82 22.69
CA ALA A 139 -2.28 16.59 22.26
C ALA A 139 -2.04 16.31 20.77
N ALA A 140 -2.12 17.33 19.91
CA ALA A 140 -1.82 17.19 18.49
C ALA A 140 -0.36 16.76 18.26
N LYS A 141 0.59 17.30 19.02
CA LYS A 141 2.01 16.89 18.92
C LYS A 141 2.22 15.42 19.28
N GLU A 142 1.56 14.94 20.33
CA GLU A 142 1.64 13.53 20.72
C GLU A 142 1.00 12.60 19.67
N ILE A 143 -0.13 13.01 19.08
CA ILE A 143 -0.75 12.27 17.97
C ILE A 143 0.19 12.17 16.78
N LEU A 144 0.73 13.31 16.33
CA LEU A 144 1.67 13.34 15.20
C LEU A 144 2.89 12.45 15.46
N LYS A 145 3.46 12.53 16.67
CA LYS A 145 4.58 11.69 17.07
C LYS A 145 4.25 10.20 17.03
N ASN A 146 3.09 9.81 17.57
CA ASN A 146 2.65 8.41 17.59
C ASN A 146 2.35 7.87 16.18
N VAL A 147 1.70 8.67 15.35
CA VAL A 147 1.42 8.32 13.95
C VAL A 147 2.73 8.19 13.18
N PHE A 148 3.64 9.16 13.28
CA PHE A 148 4.90 9.11 12.54
C PHE A 148 5.75 7.91 12.98
N LYS A 149 5.77 7.59 14.28
CA LYS A 149 6.37 6.36 14.79
C LYS A 149 5.74 5.09 14.25
N LYS A 150 4.40 5.02 14.15
CA LYS A 150 3.67 3.88 13.55
C LYS A 150 4.12 3.60 12.11
N TYR A 151 4.47 4.65 11.36
CA TYR A 151 4.99 4.55 9.99
C TYR A 151 6.53 4.51 9.89
N GLY A 152 7.24 4.45 11.02
CA GLY A 152 8.71 4.35 11.06
C GLY A 152 9.45 5.63 10.66
N LEU A 153 8.81 6.80 10.84
CA LEU A 153 9.32 8.13 10.50
C LEU A 153 9.91 8.88 11.72
N ASP A 154 10.21 8.16 12.82
CA ASP A 154 10.73 8.72 14.08
C ASP A 154 12.24 8.50 14.27
N LYS A 155 12.97 8.22 13.19
CA LYS A 155 14.42 8.01 13.22
C LYS A 155 15.23 9.29 13.36
#